data_AF-A0A956D6H6-F1
#
_entry.id   AF-A0A956D6H6-F1
#
_cell.length_a   1.000
_cell.length_b   1.000
_cell.length_c   1.000
_cell.angle_alpha   90.00
_cell.angle_beta   90.00
_cell.angle_gamma   90.00
#
_symmetry.space_group_name_H-M   'P 1'
#
loop_
_entity.id
_entity.type
_entity.pdbx_description
1 polymer ?
#
loop_
_entity_poly.entity_id
_entity_poly.type
_entity_poly.pdbx_seq_one_letter_code
_entity_poly.pdbx_strand_id
1 'polypeptide(L)'
;DDDVWVFINRHLAIDLGGVHGAASGSITLDADAATRFGLTVGGVYEAVVFQAERHTSASSYRLTLSNFTSSRTTCESVCGDGIVTRFEACDDGVNDGSYGGCMPGCLEPGPRCGDGIVHADEGEDCDDGNSDDGDACRNDCSNGII
;
A
#
# COMPACT_ATOMS: atom_id res chain seq x y z
N ASP A 1 29.52 0.22 -14.78
CA ASP A 1 30.66 -0.61 -14.42
C ASP A 1 30.93 -0.28 -12.97
N ASP A 2 30.23 -0.93 -12.06
CA ASP A 2 29.84 -2.33 -12.21
C ASP A 2 28.32 -2.62 -12.34
N ASP A 3 27.92 -3.81 -11.84
CA ASP A 3 26.66 -4.48 -12.04
C ASP A 3 25.54 -3.74 -11.31
N VAL A 4 24.41 -3.53 -11.98
CA VAL A 4 23.26 -2.83 -11.40
C VAL A 4 21.98 -3.61 -11.67
N TRP A 5 21.19 -3.80 -10.63
CA TRP A 5 19.82 -4.30 -10.72
C TRP A 5 18.86 -3.30 -10.09
N VAL A 6 17.81 -2.94 -10.83
CA VAL A 6 16.75 -2.07 -10.33
C VAL A 6 15.44 -2.83 -10.35
N PHE A 7 14.74 -2.82 -9.22
CA PHE A 7 13.41 -3.38 -9.07
C PHE A 7 12.40 -2.27 -8.80
N ILE A 8 11.25 -2.33 -9.46
CA ILE A 8 10.12 -1.44 -9.24
C ILE A 8 8.93 -2.30 -8.84
N ASN A 9 8.35 -2.03 -7.68
CA ASN A 9 7.25 -2.81 -7.11
C ASN A 9 7.53 -4.33 -7.13
N ARG A 10 8.74 -4.73 -6.74
CA ARG A 10 9.25 -6.12 -6.74
C ARG A 10 9.45 -6.77 -8.13
N HIS A 11 9.28 -6.03 -9.21
CA HIS A 11 9.58 -6.48 -10.58
C HIS A 11 10.94 -5.96 -11.05
N LEU A 12 11.73 -6.83 -11.69
CA LEU A 12 13.01 -6.45 -12.28
C LEU A 12 12.78 -5.48 -13.45
N ALA A 13 13.34 -4.27 -13.34
CA ALA A 13 13.17 -3.18 -14.30
C ALA A 13 14.44 -2.91 -15.11
N ILE A 14 15.62 -3.02 -14.49
CA ILE A 14 16.92 -2.90 -15.15
C ILE A 14 17.81 -4.03 -14.66
N ASP A 15 18.45 -4.72 -15.60
CA ASP A 15 19.48 -5.72 -15.34
C ASP A 15 20.71 -5.37 -16.18
N LEU A 16 21.72 -4.84 -15.50
CA LEU A 16 23.06 -4.61 -16.04
C LEU A 16 24.04 -5.50 -15.28
N GLY A 17 23.67 -6.74 -15.00
CA GLY A 17 24.56 -7.71 -14.37
C GLY A 17 25.44 -8.46 -15.37
N GLY A 18 26.61 -8.88 -14.93
CA GLY A 18 27.49 -9.80 -15.66
C GLY A 18 28.75 -9.13 -16.21
N VAL A 19 29.59 -9.89 -16.90
CA VAL A 19 30.89 -9.39 -17.38
C VAL A 19 30.70 -8.53 -18.63
N HIS A 20 30.84 -7.22 -18.47
CA HIS A 20 30.69 -6.25 -19.56
C HIS A 20 31.60 -5.03 -19.34
N GLY A 21 31.77 -4.20 -20.37
CA GLY A 21 32.38 -2.87 -20.21
C GLY A 21 31.40 -1.85 -19.61
N ALA A 22 31.69 -0.56 -19.73
CA ALA A 22 30.75 0.48 -19.31
C ALA A 22 29.41 0.36 -20.04
N ALA A 23 28.34 0.11 -19.28
CA ALA A 23 26.97 -0.01 -19.76
C ALA A 23 26.07 1.01 -19.07
N SER A 24 24.99 1.40 -19.75
CA SER A 24 23.94 2.26 -19.20
C SER A 24 22.57 1.68 -19.50
N GLY A 25 21.65 1.81 -18.55
CA GLY A 25 20.26 1.39 -18.67
C GLY A 25 19.35 2.48 -18.12
N SER A 26 18.10 2.50 -18.59
CA SER A 26 17.09 3.46 -18.15
C SER A 26 15.71 2.83 -18.20
N ILE A 27 14.83 3.28 -17.31
CA ILE A 27 13.41 2.96 -17.33
C ILE A 27 12.61 4.26 -17.21
N THR A 28 11.57 4.39 -18.03
CA THR A 28 10.56 5.44 -17.92
C THR A 28 9.30 4.81 -17.34
N LEU A 29 8.73 5.42 -16.30
CA LEU A 29 7.49 4.95 -15.68
C LEU A 29 6.27 5.55 -16.42
N ASP A 30 6.05 5.08 -17.64
CA ASP A 30 4.88 5.41 -18.48
C ASP A 30 3.72 4.41 -18.28
N ALA A 31 2.68 4.50 -19.11
CA ALA A 31 1.50 3.63 -19.02
C ALA A 31 1.84 2.14 -19.26
N ASP A 32 2.82 1.85 -20.11
CA ASP A 32 3.24 0.48 -20.38
C ASP A 32 4.02 -0.09 -19.20
N ALA A 33 4.95 0.69 -18.65
CA ALA A 33 5.67 0.33 -17.43
C ALA A 33 4.71 0.20 -16.22
N ALA A 34 3.70 1.07 -16.12
CA ALA A 34 2.67 0.98 -15.10
C ALA A 34 1.88 -0.32 -15.20
N THR A 35 1.51 -0.74 -16.41
CA THR A 35 0.87 -2.03 -16.63
C THR A 35 1.79 -3.19 -16.27
N ARG A 36 3.07 -3.13 -16.68
CA ARG A 36 4.06 -4.19 -16.43
C ARG A 36 4.40 -4.37 -14.95
N PHE A 37 4.40 -3.28 -14.19
CA PHE A 37 4.81 -3.26 -12.79
C PHE A 37 3.64 -3.09 -11.81
N GLY A 38 2.40 -3.08 -12.30
CA GLY A 38 1.19 -2.95 -11.47
C GLY A 38 1.09 -1.61 -10.75
N LEU A 39 1.42 -0.51 -11.42
CA LEU A 39 1.40 0.84 -10.86
C LEU A 39 0.10 1.55 -11.19
N THR A 40 -0.48 2.24 -10.21
CA THR A 40 -1.64 3.11 -10.36
C THR A 40 -1.30 4.51 -9.89
N VAL A 41 -1.91 5.53 -10.50
CA VAL A 41 -1.74 6.92 -10.07
C VAL A 41 -2.20 7.07 -8.62
N GLY A 42 -1.39 7.74 -7.79
CA GLY A 42 -1.65 7.91 -6.36
C GLY A 42 -1.15 6.76 -5.48
N GLY A 43 -0.71 5.63 -6.06
CA GLY A 43 -0.16 4.52 -5.30
C GLY A 43 1.27 4.79 -4.80
N VAL A 44 1.62 4.18 -3.67
CA VAL A 44 2.97 4.18 -3.10
C VAL A 44 3.65 2.85 -3.42
N TYR A 45 4.83 2.92 -4.04
CA TYR A 45 5.56 1.74 -4.51
C TYR A 45 7.03 1.78 -4.13
N GLU A 46 7.59 0.59 -3.96
CA GLU A 46 9.01 0.41 -3.65
C GLU A 46 9.87 0.48 -4.92
N ALA A 47 11.01 1.16 -4.82
CA ALA A 47 12.10 1.07 -5.79
C ALA A 47 13.36 0.58 -5.06
N VAL A 48 13.87 -0.59 -5.46
CA VAL A 48 15.07 -1.19 -4.86
C VAL A 48 16.20 -1.17 -5.88
N VAL A 49 17.36 -0.67 -5.47
CA VAL A 49 18.55 -0.64 -6.31
C VAL A 49 19.65 -1.44 -5.64
N PHE A 50 20.10 -2.48 -6.33
CA PHE A 50 21.30 -3.23 -5.96
C PHE A 50 22.42 -2.85 -6.91
N GLN A 51 23.60 -2.66 -6.36
CA GLN A 51 24.82 -2.45 -7.11
C GLN A 51 25.91 -3.33 -6.51
N ALA A 52 26.76 -3.90 -7.37
CA ALA A 52 27.86 -4.74 -6.95
C ALA A 52 29.13 -4.38 -7.72
N GLU A 53 30.10 -3.83 -7.00
CA GLU A 53 31.37 -3.37 -7.55
C GLU A 53 32.40 -4.51 -7.60
N ARG A 54 32.94 -4.84 -8.79
CA ARG A 54 33.90 -5.92 -9.04
C ARG A 54 35.22 -5.42 -9.63
N HIS A 55 35.28 -4.19 -10.11
CA HIS A 55 36.53 -3.59 -10.61
C HIS A 55 37.24 -2.77 -9.51
N THR A 56 38.57 -2.88 -9.40
CA THR A 56 39.35 -2.22 -8.32
C THR A 56 39.85 -0.81 -8.66
N SER A 57 39.63 -0.36 -9.91
CA SER A 57 40.04 0.96 -10.41
C SER A 57 39.09 1.44 -11.52
N ALA A 58 38.83 2.75 -11.62
CA ALA A 58 37.90 3.33 -12.62
C ALA A 58 36.41 2.92 -12.52
N SER A 59 35.98 2.34 -11.40
CA SER A 59 34.57 2.02 -11.14
C SER A 59 33.79 3.30 -10.83
N SER A 60 32.79 3.59 -11.65
CA SER A 60 31.95 4.78 -11.48
C SER A 60 30.50 4.42 -11.71
N TYR A 61 29.72 4.58 -10.65
CA TYR A 61 28.27 4.41 -10.67
C TYR A 61 27.60 5.78 -10.73
N ARG A 62 26.67 5.96 -11.67
CA ARG A 62 25.85 7.16 -11.78
C ARG A 62 24.38 6.77 -11.87
N LEU A 63 23.64 7.09 -10.81
CA LEU A 63 22.18 7.07 -10.81
C LEU A 63 21.65 8.44 -11.19
N THR A 64 20.74 8.49 -12.17
CA THR A 64 20.01 9.71 -12.51
C THR A 64 18.53 9.43 -12.38
N LEU A 65 17.89 10.17 -11.47
CA LEU A 65 16.47 10.12 -11.22
C LEU A 65 15.87 11.45 -11.73
N SER A 66 14.79 11.38 -12.49
CA SER A 66 14.11 12.56 -13.06
C SER A 66 12.64 12.55 -12.68
N ASN A 67 12.02 13.73 -12.63
CA ASN A 67 10.65 13.93 -12.14
C ASN A 67 10.41 13.52 -10.67
N PHE A 68 11.47 13.45 -9.87
CA PHE A 68 11.32 13.33 -8.42
C PHE A 68 11.09 14.72 -7.84
N THR A 69 10.03 14.85 -7.05
CA THR A 69 9.91 16.00 -6.14
C THR A 69 11.03 15.89 -5.11
N SER A 70 11.91 16.89 -5.07
CA SER A 70 12.97 16.97 -4.05
C SER A 70 12.43 17.44 -2.70
N SER A 71 11.14 17.82 -2.64
CA SER A 71 10.47 18.10 -1.40
C SER A 71 10.53 16.85 -0.53
N ARG A 72 11.07 17.01 0.67
CA ARG A 72 11.19 15.92 1.62
C ARG A 72 9.78 15.48 1.99
N THR A 73 9.35 14.30 1.56
CA THR A 73 8.11 13.69 2.03
C THR A 73 8.34 13.21 3.46
N THR A 74 7.49 13.66 4.37
CA THR A 74 7.31 13.03 5.66
C THR A 74 6.36 11.86 5.46
N CYS A 75 6.77 10.66 5.87
CA CYS A 75 5.85 9.52 5.94
C CYS A 75 4.97 9.67 7.18
N GLU A 76 4.14 10.72 7.17
CA GLU A 76 3.06 10.90 8.15
C GLU A 76 1.81 10.24 7.58
N SER A 77 1.07 9.56 8.44
CA SER A 77 -0.26 9.05 8.12
C SER A 77 -1.22 10.23 7.94
N VAL A 78 -2.05 10.19 6.90
CA VAL A 78 -2.99 11.26 6.59
C VAL A 78 -4.40 10.69 6.58
N CYS A 79 -5.04 10.75 7.75
CA CYS A 79 -6.43 10.33 7.85
C CYS A 79 -7.34 11.19 6.95
N GLY A 80 -8.08 10.54 6.06
CA GLY A 80 -8.98 11.16 5.08
C GLY A 80 -8.48 11.13 3.65
N ASP A 81 -7.36 10.48 3.38
CA ASP A 81 -6.84 10.34 2.01
C ASP A 81 -7.27 9.03 1.32
N GLY A 82 -7.96 8.16 2.05
CA GLY A 82 -8.47 6.87 1.58
C GLY A 82 -7.37 5.82 1.37
N ILE A 83 -6.18 6.03 1.92
CA ILE A 83 -5.05 5.11 1.85
C ILE A 83 -4.69 4.67 3.27
N VAL A 84 -5.02 3.42 3.61
CA VAL A 84 -4.65 2.86 4.92
C VAL A 84 -3.14 2.63 5.01
N THR A 85 -2.47 3.42 5.85
CA THR A 85 -1.05 3.26 6.17
C THR A 85 -0.84 2.40 7.41
N ARG A 86 0.42 2.11 7.77
CA ARG A 86 0.75 1.28 8.95
C ARG A 86 0.23 1.86 10.28
N PHE A 87 -0.06 3.15 10.35
CA PHE A 87 -0.48 3.83 11.58
C PHE A 87 -1.99 4.09 11.65
N GLU A 88 -2.75 3.62 10.66
CA GLU A 88 -4.21 3.75 10.60
C GLU A 88 -4.83 2.35 10.71
N ALA A 89 -5.93 2.25 11.46
CA ALA A 89 -6.74 1.03 11.52
C ALA A 89 -7.70 0.92 10.33
N CYS A 90 -8.14 2.06 9.81
CA CYS A 90 -9.01 2.21 8.64
C CYS A 90 -8.81 3.62 8.05
N ASP A 91 -9.24 3.81 6.81
CA ASP A 91 -9.42 5.12 6.19
C ASP A 91 -10.36 4.92 4.99
N ASP A 92 -11.61 5.36 5.12
CA ASP A 92 -12.62 5.27 4.05
C ASP A 92 -12.71 6.56 3.22
N GLY A 93 -11.81 7.52 3.48
CA GLY A 93 -11.76 8.85 2.88
C GLY A 93 -12.76 9.87 3.46
N VAL A 94 -13.77 9.42 4.22
CA VAL A 94 -14.79 10.29 4.84
C VAL A 94 -14.51 10.44 6.34
N ASN A 95 -14.23 9.31 7.02
CA ASN A 95 -13.85 9.18 8.42
C ASN A 95 -14.77 9.97 9.37
N ASP A 96 -16.07 9.86 9.17
CA ASP A 96 -17.10 10.57 9.95
C ASP A 96 -17.67 9.75 11.11
N GLY A 97 -17.20 8.52 11.30
CA GLY A 97 -17.71 7.60 12.30
C GLY A 97 -19.06 6.99 11.96
N SER A 98 -19.47 7.05 10.69
CA SER A 98 -20.67 6.38 10.21
C SER A 98 -20.59 4.86 10.38
N TYR A 99 -21.77 4.24 10.42
CA TYR A 99 -21.88 2.80 10.57
C TYR A 99 -21.21 2.04 9.42
N GLY A 100 -20.32 1.10 9.73
CA GLY A 100 -19.48 0.38 8.78
C GLY A 100 -18.32 1.20 8.19
N GLY A 101 -18.16 2.46 8.61
CA GLY A 101 -17.10 3.35 8.19
C GLY A 101 -15.92 3.40 9.17
N CYS A 102 -15.21 4.51 9.15
CA CYS A 102 -14.05 4.77 10.00
C CYS A 102 -14.28 5.96 10.94
N MET A 103 -13.77 5.90 12.17
CA MET A 103 -13.90 7.01 13.12
C MET A 103 -13.04 8.21 12.70
N PRO A 104 -13.42 9.44 13.12
CA PRO A 104 -12.56 10.60 12.96
C PRO A 104 -11.17 10.33 13.55
N GLY A 105 -10.14 10.45 12.72
CA GLY A 105 -8.75 10.22 13.12
C GLY A 105 -8.20 8.83 12.76
N CYS A 106 -8.99 7.93 12.16
CA CYS A 106 -8.50 6.71 11.52
C CYS A 106 -7.81 5.68 12.44
N LEU A 107 -7.91 5.87 13.76
CA LEU A 107 -7.28 4.98 14.74
C LEU A 107 -8.17 3.78 15.09
N GLU A 108 -9.47 3.88 14.85
CA GLU A 108 -10.45 2.84 15.15
C GLU A 108 -11.55 2.81 14.07
N PRO A 109 -12.07 1.62 13.71
CA PRO A 109 -13.26 1.52 12.88
C PRO A 109 -14.48 2.14 13.57
N GLY A 110 -15.45 2.60 12.79
CA GLY A 110 -16.75 3.02 13.31
C GLY A 110 -17.57 1.86 13.88
N PRO A 111 -18.76 2.18 14.45
CA PRO A 111 -19.77 1.21 14.82
C PRO A 111 -20.07 0.27 13.66
N ARG A 112 -20.13 -1.04 13.91
CA ARG A 112 -20.39 -2.02 12.86
C ARG A 112 -20.79 -3.36 13.47
N CYS A 113 -21.53 -4.13 12.67
CA CYS A 113 -21.82 -5.51 12.97
C CYS A 113 -20.55 -6.33 13.27
N GLY A 114 -20.58 -7.04 14.39
CA GLY A 114 -19.49 -7.88 14.90
C GLY A 114 -18.49 -7.13 15.77
N ASP A 115 -18.83 -5.93 16.26
CA ASP A 115 -18.00 -5.18 17.21
C ASP A 115 -18.32 -5.47 18.69
N GLY A 116 -19.31 -6.32 18.93
CA GLY A 116 -19.74 -6.77 20.25
C GLY A 116 -20.78 -5.86 20.90
N ILE A 117 -21.30 -4.87 20.18
CA ILE A 117 -22.30 -3.92 20.68
C ILE A 117 -23.47 -3.87 19.69
N VAL A 118 -24.68 -4.08 20.19
CA VAL A 118 -25.89 -3.97 19.36
C VAL A 118 -26.27 -2.50 19.13
N HIS A 119 -26.10 -2.03 17.90
CA HIS A 119 -26.47 -0.70 17.39
C HIS A 119 -27.88 -0.73 16.78
N ALA A 120 -28.90 -0.91 17.62
CA ALA A 120 -30.30 -1.01 17.17
C ALA A 120 -30.78 0.22 16.36
N ASP A 121 -30.23 1.41 16.63
CA ASP A 121 -30.55 2.64 15.91
C ASP A 121 -30.00 2.66 14.46
N GLU A 122 -28.97 1.85 14.19
CA GLU A 122 -28.36 1.65 12.86
C GLU A 122 -28.90 0.37 12.16
N GLY A 123 -29.82 -0.36 12.81
CA GLY A 123 -30.53 -1.50 12.22
C GLY A 123 -29.98 -2.88 12.55
N GLU A 124 -29.12 -3.01 13.56
CA GLU A 124 -28.70 -4.32 14.07
C GLU A 124 -29.79 -4.97 14.94
N ASP A 125 -30.15 -6.22 14.64
CA ASP A 125 -31.06 -7.03 15.46
C ASP A 125 -30.30 -7.80 16.57
N CYS A 126 -29.02 -8.07 16.36
CA CYS A 126 -28.11 -8.80 17.23
C CYS A 126 -26.67 -8.37 16.93
N ASP A 127 -25.72 -8.68 17.83
CA ASP A 127 -24.27 -8.61 17.59
C ASP A 127 -23.63 -9.58 18.59
N ASP A 128 -22.84 -10.52 18.08
CA ASP A 128 -22.16 -11.55 18.87
C ASP A 128 -20.63 -11.41 18.88
N GLY A 129 -20.14 -10.27 18.39
CA GLY A 129 -18.75 -9.88 18.37
C GLY A 129 -17.86 -10.71 17.44
N ASN A 130 -18.43 -11.43 16.47
CA ASN A 130 -17.65 -12.22 15.54
C ASN A 130 -18.12 -12.06 14.07
N SER A 131 -17.60 -12.91 13.18
CA SER A 131 -17.90 -12.85 11.74
C SER A 131 -18.29 -14.23 11.16
N ASP A 132 -18.98 -15.04 11.97
CA ASP A 132 -19.49 -16.36 11.63
C ASP A 132 -21.00 -16.31 11.30
N ASP A 133 -21.36 -16.58 10.05
CA ASP A 133 -22.77 -16.65 9.63
C ASP A 133 -23.50 -17.92 10.14
N GLY A 134 -22.78 -18.85 10.77
CA GLY A 134 -23.27 -20.16 11.17
C GLY A 134 -23.97 -20.21 12.53
N ASP A 135 -24.12 -19.09 13.22
CA ASP A 135 -24.71 -19.04 14.56
C ASP A 135 -26.01 -18.21 14.62
N ALA A 136 -26.38 -17.78 15.82
CA ALA A 136 -27.61 -17.06 16.07
C ALA A 136 -27.60 -15.62 15.54
N CYS A 137 -26.43 -15.06 15.23
CA CYS A 137 -26.29 -13.72 14.68
C CYS A 137 -25.46 -13.75 13.40
N ARG A 138 -26.08 -13.41 12.26
CA ARG A 138 -25.37 -13.40 10.98
C ARG A 138 -24.45 -12.19 10.88
N ASN A 139 -23.52 -12.23 9.92
CA ASN A 139 -22.57 -11.14 9.64
C ASN A 139 -23.22 -9.84 9.15
N ASP A 140 -24.51 -9.89 8.80
CA ASP A 140 -25.34 -8.73 8.49
C ASP A 140 -26.15 -8.24 9.71
N CYS A 141 -25.85 -8.75 10.91
CA CYS A 141 -26.52 -8.47 12.18
C CYS A 141 -28.02 -8.70 12.16
N SER A 142 -28.47 -9.57 11.25
CA SER A 142 -29.81 -10.13 11.30
C SER A 142 -29.80 -11.44 12.08
N ASN A 143 -30.93 -11.74 12.72
CA ASN A 143 -31.08 -13.00 13.44
C ASN A 143 -30.84 -14.20 12.49
N GLY A 144 -29.89 -15.04 12.88
CA GLY A 144 -29.64 -16.35 12.30
C GLY A 144 -30.65 -17.37 12.82
N ILE A 145 -30.93 -18.39 12.01
CA ILE A 145 -31.70 -19.55 12.46
C ILE A 145 -30.69 -20.67 12.72
N ILE A 146 -30.59 -21.08 13.99
CA ILE A 146 -29.75 -22.18 14.47
C ILE A 146 -30.36 -23.52 14.05
#